data_AF-L9UZU3-F1
#
_entry.id   AF-L9UZU3-F1
#
_cell.length_a   1.000
_cell.length_b   1.000
_cell.length_c   1.000
_cell.angle_alpha   90.00
_cell.angle_beta   90.00
_cell.angle_gamma   90.00
#
_symmetry.space_group_name_H-M   'P 1'
#
loop_
_entity.id
_entity.type
_entity.pdbx_description
1 polymer ?
#
loop_
_entity_poly.entity_id
_entity_poly.type
_entity_poly.pdbx_seq_one_letter_code
_entity_poly.pdbx_strand_id
1 'polypeptide(L)'
;MSNQQLSTTRRAFLGAAGVAAVGGLALGGSAVAQNEARNGARRYRVTVTNLTDYQPFTPPAVAVHRSDVELFSVGEMANEAVQQVAENGNLGPFSELVDSTDAIRGSAVGSGPLVPRTDPGETDLPYFAELHVSADASARYLSFISMLIATNDGFTEVQGECPEA
;
A
#
# COMPACT_ATOMS: atom_id res chain seq x y z
N MET A 1 27.05 46.05 -29.40
CA MET A 1 27.87 46.59 -28.30
C MET A 1 27.38 45.95 -27.00
N SER A 2 28.33 45.31 -26.32
CA SER A 2 28.41 44.79 -24.94
C SER A 2 27.15 44.78 -24.05
N ASN A 3 26.72 43.61 -23.57
CA ASN A 3 27.19 42.91 -22.35
C ASN A 3 26.77 43.62 -21.04
N GLN A 4 26.06 42.92 -20.16
CA GLN A 4 26.54 42.47 -18.83
C GLN A 4 25.35 41.95 -17.99
N GLN A 5 25.36 40.64 -17.70
CA GLN A 5 24.71 40.06 -16.52
C GLN A 5 25.39 40.56 -15.25
N LEU A 6 24.63 40.86 -14.19
CA LEU A 6 25.03 40.69 -12.78
C LEU A 6 23.73 40.47 -11.98
N SER A 7 23.30 39.24 -11.70
CA SER A 7 23.67 38.40 -10.55
C SER A 7 23.51 39.07 -9.17
N THR A 8 22.94 38.26 -8.27
CA THR A 8 23.22 38.15 -6.82
C THR A 8 22.24 38.79 -5.82
N THR A 9 21.33 37.95 -5.31
CA THR A 9 21.21 37.49 -3.90
C THR A 9 21.40 38.49 -2.75
N ARG A 10 20.45 38.51 -1.81
CA ARG A 10 20.58 38.23 -0.34
C ARG A 10 19.43 38.89 0.44
N ARG A 11 18.55 38.08 1.05
CA ARG A 11 18.54 37.71 2.48
C ARG A 11 18.30 38.88 3.46
N ALA A 12 17.05 38.91 3.93
CA ALA A 12 16.67 38.73 5.33
C ALA A 12 16.68 39.91 6.32
N PHE A 13 15.74 39.75 7.27
CA PHE A 13 15.63 40.34 8.60
C PHE A 13 15.14 41.79 8.74
N LEU A 14 13.92 41.90 9.27
CA LEU A 14 13.51 43.01 10.13
C LEU A 14 13.35 42.48 11.55
N GLY A 15 14.35 42.80 12.38
CA GLY A 15 14.17 43.81 13.43
C GLY A 15 13.26 43.45 14.60
N ALA A 16 13.90 43.22 15.74
CA ALA A 16 13.34 42.95 17.05
C ALA A 16 12.69 44.16 17.74
N ALA A 17 11.82 43.89 18.72
CA ALA A 17 11.80 44.54 20.05
C ALA A 17 10.77 43.85 20.95
N GLY A 18 11.18 43.39 22.13
CA GLY A 18 10.31 42.75 23.12
C GLY A 18 9.93 43.67 24.29
N VAL A 19 8.90 43.30 25.05
CA VAL A 19 8.71 43.58 26.48
C VAL A 19 7.84 42.45 27.08
N ALA A 20 8.23 41.93 28.24
CA ALA A 20 7.53 40.89 28.99
C ALA A 20 6.46 41.46 29.94
N ALA A 21 5.33 40.75 30.10
CA ALA A 21 4.46 40.82 31.28
C ALA A 21 3.63 39.53 31.41
N VAL A 22 3.62 38.93 32.60
CA VAL A 22 2.84 37.74 32.97
C VAL A 22 1.52 38.18 33.59
N GLY A 23 0.40 37.57 33.18
CA GLY A 23 -0.84 37.46 33.98
C GLY A 23 -2.16 37.77 33.26
N GLY A 24 -3.10 36.83 33.29
CA GLY A 24 -4.55 37.13 33.22
C GLY A 24 -5.35 36.51 32.07
N LEU A 25 -6.50 35.91 32.41
CA LEU A 25 -7.38 35.05 31.62
C LEU A 25 -8.09 35.69 30.38
N ALA A 26 -8.31 34.79 29.40
CA ALA A 26 -9.50 34.58 28.56
C ALA A 26 -9.88 35.59 27.46
N LEU A 27 -9.87 35.11 26.20
CA LEU A 27 -11.05 34.81 25.36
C LEU A 27 -10.64 34.75 23.88
N GLY A 28 -11.04 33.67 23.20
CA GLY A 28 -11.37 33.71 21.76
C GLY A 28 -10.21 33.83 20.77
N GLY A 29 -9.31 32.84 20.73
CA GLY A 29 -8.46 32.61 19.56
C GLY A 29 -9.04 31.44 18.78
N SER A 30 -9.71 31.72 17.66
CA SER A 30 -10.32 30.73 16.77
C SER A 30 -9.33 29.59 16.48
N ALA A 31 -9.63 28.40 17.00
CA ALA A 31 -9.04 27.19 16.46
C ALA A 31 -9.53 27.12 15.00
N VAL A 32 -8.65 27.47 14.06
CA VAL A 32 -8.76 26.98 12.69
C VAL A 32 -8.68 25.46 12.84
N ALA A 33 -9.84 24.82 12.94
CA ALA A 33 -9.98 23.40 12.73
C ALA A 33 -9.42 23.17 11.33
N GLN A 34 -8.20 22.64 11.28
CA GLN A 34 -7.62 22.15 10.05
C GLN A 34 -8.59 21.07 9.58
N ASN A 35 -9.42 21.44 8.60
CA ASN A 35 -10.28 20.53 7.89
C ASN A 35 -9.35 19.71 7.01
N GLU A 36 -8.60 18.78 7.62
CA GLU A 36 -8.03 17.67 6.89
C GLU A 36 -9.24 17.01 6.24
N ALA A 37 -9.30 17.15 4.92
CA ALA A 37 -10.34 16.56 4.12
C ALA A 37 -10.59 15.15 4.65
N ARG A 38 -11.84 14.87 5.01
CA ARG A 38 -12.35 13.50 5.09
C ARG A 38 -12.30 12.89 3.69
N ASN A 39 -11.11 12.74 3.12
CA ASN A 39 -10.85 11.67 2.19
C ASN A 39 -10.94 10.43 3.08
N GLY A 40 -12.16 9.90 3.24
CA GLY A 40 -12.50 8.86 4.21
C GLY A 40 -11.65 7.61 3.97
N ALA A 41 -10.45 7.62 4.53
CA ALA A 41 -9.47 6.58 4.34
C ALA A 41 -10.01 5.32 5.01
N ARG A 42 -10.26 4.32 4.20
CA ARG A 42 -10.66 2.98 4.64
C ARG A 42 -9.40 2.23 5.00
N ARG A 43 -9.43 1.54 6.13
CA ARG A 43 -8.31 0.71 6.60
C ARG A 43 -8.78 -0.72 6.64
N TYR A 44 -8.06 -1.59 5.97
CA TYR A 44 -8.33 -3.01 5.94
C TYR A 44 -7.22 -3.75 6.68
N ARG A 45 -7.63 -4.76 7.45
CA ARG A 45 -6.75 -5.80 7.98
C ARG A 45 -7.14 -7.09 7.27
N VAL A 46 -6.27 -7.59 6.41
CA VAL A 46 -6.47 -8.80 5.63
C VAL A 46 -5.69 -9.92 6.30
N THR A 47 -6.38 -10.94 6.80
CA THR A 47 -5.75 -12.14 7.35
C THR A 47 -5.74 -13.22 6.28
N VAL A 48 -4.55 -13.61 5.84
CA VAL A 48 -4.34 -14.73 4.90
C VAL A 48 -3.94 -15.94 5.70
N THR A 49 -4.64 -17.05 5.54
CA THR A 49 -4.34 -18.32 6.22
C THR A 49 -4.14 -19.42 5.20
N ASN A 50 -3.01 -20.14 5.26
CA ASN A 50 -2.80 -21.33 4.46
C ASN A 50 -3.58 -22.50 5.08
N LEU A 51 -4.66 -22.90 4.42
CA LEU A 51 -5.53 -24.01 4.82
C LEU A 51 -5.23 -25.31 4.04
N THR A 52 -4.16 -25.33 3.25
CA THR A 52 -3.75 -26.53 2.51
C THR A 52 -2.97 -27.48 3.41
N ASP A 53 -2.90 -28.75 3.02
CA ASP A 53 -2.17 -29.78 3.77
C ASP A 53 -0.67 -29.83 3.42
N TYR A 54 -0.32 -29.54 2.17
CA TYR A 54 1.04 -29.76 1.63
C TYR A 54 1.52 -28.67 0.66
N GLN A 55 0.80 -27.56 0.53
CA GLN A 55 1.10 -26.54 -0.47
C GLN A 55 1.51 -25.22 0.19
N PRO A 56 2.81 -24.90 0.27
CA PRO A 56 3.24 -23.60 0.75
C PRO A 56 2.94 -22.51 -0.29
N PHE A 57 2.76 -21.29 0.20
CA PHE A 57 2.52 -20.09 -0.60
C PHE A 57 3.71 -19.14 -0.51
N THR A 58 4.01 -18.41 -1.58
CA THR A 58 4.97 -17.29 -1.52
C THR A 58 4.43 -16.18 -0.60
N PRO A 59 5.23 -15.16 -0.25
CA PRO A 59 4.68 -14.03 0.48
C PRO A 59 3.42 -13.49 -0.23
N PRO A 60 2.30 -13.36 0.49
CA PRO A 60 1.06 -12.88 -0.11
C PRO A 60 1.13 -11.38 -0.39
N ALA A 61 0.41 -10.92 -1.40
CA ALA A 61 0.22 -9.50 -1.65
C ALA A 61 -1.27 -9.16 -1.77
N VAL A 62 -1.61 -7.94 -1.37
CA VAL A 62 -2.95 -7.37 -1.53
C VAL A 62 -2.87 -5.98 -2.14
N ALA A 63 -3.84 -5.65 -2.99
CA ALA A 63 -4.03 -4.32 -3.57
C ALA A 63 -5.49 -3.90 -3.40
N VAL A 64 -5.71 -2.64 -3.04
CA VAL A 64 -7.04 -2.02 -3.01
C VAL A 64 -7.10 -1.01 -4.15
N HIS A 65 -8.08 -1.15 -5.04
CA HIS A 65 -8.10 -0.45 -6.31
C HIS A 65 -9.51 -0.03 -6.76
N ARG A 66 -9.56 0.78 -7.80
CA ARG A 66 -10.77 1.20 -8.51
C ARG A 66 -11.26 0.09 -9.46
N SER A 67 -12.49 0.24 -9.97
CA SER A 67 -13.11 -0.73 -10.90
C SER A 67 -12.50 -0.77 -12.30
N ASP A 68 -11.67 0.22 -12.64
CA ASP A 68 -11.06 0.37 -13.98
C ASP A 68 -9.75 -0.41 -14.12
N VAL A 69 -9.30 -1.10 -13.06
CA VAL A 69 -8.16 -2.00 -13.07
C VAL A 69 -8.53 -3.32 -12.40
N GLU A 70 -8.03 -4.41 -12.95
CA GLU A 70 -8.05 -5.73 -12.35
C GLU A 70 -6.62 -6.27 -12.31
N LEU A 71 -6.26 -7.00 -11.26
CA LEU A 71 -4.92 -7.56 -11.16
C LEU A 71 -4.75 -8.75 -12.13
N PHE A 72 -5.78 -9.59 -12.23
CA PHE A 72 -5.86 -10.73 -13.12
C PHE A 72 -7.32 -11.05 -13.44
N SER A 73 -7.58 -11.59 -14.63
CA SER A 73 -8.92 -12.03 -15.05
C SER A 73 -8.80 -13.38 -15.76
N VAL A 74 -9.66 -14.34 -15.39
CA VAL A 74 -9.61 -15.70 -15.96
C VAL A 74 -9.89 -15.65 -17.46
N GLY A 75 -9.00 -16.26 -18.25
CA GLY A 75 -9.08 -16.31 -19.71
C GLY A 75 -8.29 -15.21 -20.42
N GLU A 76 -7.81 -14.20 -19.68
CA GLU A 76 -6.93 -13.16 -20.20
C GLU A 76 -5.46 -13.50 -19.97
N MET A 77 -4.59 -12.88 -20.77
CA MET A 77 -3.15 -12.99 -20.59
C MET A 77 -2.73 -12.33 -19.28
N ALA A 78 -1.92 -13.02 -18.48
CA ALA A 78 -1.32 -12.45 -17.28
C ALA A 78 -0.42 -11.27 -17.64
N ASN A 79 -0.53 -10.16 -16.90
CA ASN A 79 0.44 -9.08 -16.97
C ASN A 79 1.77 -9.50 -16.34
N GLU A 80 2.82 -8.69 -16.56
CA GLU A 80 4.16 -8.97 -16.04
C GLU A 80 4.20 -9.16 -14.52
N ALA A 81 3.43 -8.37 -13.76
CA ALA A 81 3.39 -8.50 -12.31
C ALA A 81 2.83 -9.87 -11.87
N VAL A 82 1.71 -10.29 -12.45
CA VAL A 82 1.10 -11.60 -12.16
C VAL A 82 2.02 -12.74 -12.60
N GLN A 83 2.62 -12.63 -13.78
CA GLN A 83 3.58 -13.63 -14.28
C GLN A 83 4.75 -13.79 -13.32
N GLN A 84 5.32 -12.68 -12.84
CA GLN A 84 6.48 -12.69 -11.95
C GLN A 84 6.16 -13.25 -10.57
N VAL A 85 4.93 -13.02 -10.08
CA VAL A 85 4.45 -13.72 -8.90
C VAL A 85 4.30 -15.21 -9.17
N ALA A 86 3.59 -15.60 -10.22
CA ALA A 86 3.26 -16.99 -10.54
C ALA A 86 4.49 -17.87 -10.81
N GLU A 87 5.49 -17.36 -11.53
CA GLU A 87 6.68 -18.12 -11.94
C GLU A 87 7.80 -18.07 -10.90
N ASN A 88 7.99 -16.92 -10.25
CA ASN A 88 9.20 -16.63 -9.47
C ASN A 88 8.92 -16.25 -8.02
N GLY A 89 7.65 -16.13 -7.61
CA GLY A 89 7.30 -15.57 -6.31
C GLY A 89 7.78 -14.13 -6.12
N ASN A 90 8.08 -13.42 -7.21
CA ASN A 90 8.73 -12.11 -7.19
C ASN A 90 7.68 -10.99 -7.14
N LEU A 91 7.64 -10.26 -6.03
CA LEU A 91 6.72 -9.14 -5.80
C LEU A 91 7.29 -7.76 -6.18
N GLY A 92 8.51 -7.70 -6.73
CA GLY A 92 9.08 -6.45 -7.25
C GLY A 92 8.20 -5.82 -8.34
N PRO A 93 7.90 -6.54 -9.42
CA PRO A 93 7.01 -6.06 -10.49
C PRO A 93 5.59 -5.74 -10.04
N PHE A 94 5.07 -6.42 -9.01
CA PHE A 94 3.80 -6.04 -8.38
C PHE A 94 3.90 -4.66 -7.71
N SER A 95 4.99 -4.39 -6.99
CA SER A 95 5.20 -3.09 -6.34
C SER A 95 5.38 -1.99 -7.38
N GLU A 96 6.09 -2.26 -8.47
CA GLU A 96 6.25 -1.34 -9.61
C GLU A 96 4.90 -1.05 -10.29
N LEU A 97 4.05 -2.07 -10.48
CA LEU A 97 2.70 -1.89 -11.02
C LEU A 97 1.87 -0.96 -10.12
N VAL A 98 1.90 -1.16 -8.80
CA VAL A 98 1.22 -0.29 -7.83
C VAL A 98 1.65 1.17 -7.98
N ASP A 99 2.96 1.43 -8.09
CA ASP A 99 3.50 2.78 -8.21
C ASP A 99 3.26 3.42 -9.59
N SER A 100 3.03 2.61 -10.62
CA SER A 100 2.84 3.06 -12.01
C SER A 100 1.45 3.61 -12.33
N THR A 101 0.46 3.39 -11.46
CA THR A 101 -0.95 3.74 -11.72
C THR A 101 -1.66 4.35 -10.53
N ASP A 102 -2.47 5.37 -10.80
CA ASP A 102 -3.37 5.96 -9.81
C ASP A 102 -4.63 5.11 -9.54
N ALA A 103 -4.85 4.03 -10.32
CA ALA A 103 -6.01 3.15 -10.15
C ALA A 103 -5.88 2.25 -8.90
N ILE A 104 -4.65 1.89 -8.52
CA ILE A 104 -4.36 1.20 -7.26
C ILE A 104 -4.14 2.27 -6.18
N ARG A 105 -4.93 2.19 -5.11
CA ARG A 105 -5.00 3.23 -4.08
C ARG A 105 -4.29 2.85 -2.78
N GLY A 106 -3.84 1.61 -2.69
CA GLY A 106 -3.04 1.09 -1.59
C GLY A 106 -2.69 -0.38 -1.83
N SER A 107 -1.58 -0.83 -1.28
CA SER A 107 -1.16 -2.22 -1.31
C SER A 107 -0.47 -2.61 -0.01
N ALA A 108 -0.32 -3.91 0.20
CA ALA A 108 0.52 -4.46 1.26
C ALA A 108 1.08 -5.82 0.81
N VAL A 109 2.28 -6.13 1.30
CA VAL A 109 3.00 -7.36 1.02
C VAL A 109 3.36 -8.06 2.32
N GLY A 110 3.16 -9.36 2.38
CA GLY A 110 3.56 -10.21 3.49
C GLY A 110 5.08 -10.32 3.58
N SER A 111 5.60 -10.53 4.79
CA SER A 111 7.04 -10.56 5.03
C SER A 111 7.73 -11.87 4.63
N GLY A 112 6.97 -12.94 4.39
CA GLY A 112 7.54 -14.25 4.13
C GLY A 112 6.50 -15.26 3.62
N PRO A 113 6.96 -16.45 3.18
CA PRO A 113 6.10 -17.54 2.74
C PRO A 113 5.15 -18.00 3.84
N LEU A 114 4.00 -18.56 3.43
CA LEU A 114 3.05 -19.20 4.33
C LEU A 114 3.04 -20.71 4.12
N VAL A 115 3.38 -21.48 5.14
CA VAL A 115 3.40 -22.96 5.08
C VAL A 115 2.10 -23.57 5.61
N PRO A 116 1.76 -24.82 5.25
CA PRO A 116 0.68 -25.56 5.91
C PRO A 116 0.84 -25.55 7.44
N ARG A 117 -0.28 -25.58 8.19
CA ARG A 117 -0.25 -25.63 9.67
C ARG A 117 0.52 -26.84 10.20
N THR A 118 0.49 -27.95 9.49
CA THR A 118 1.23 -29.18 9.82
C THR A 118 2.74 -29.01 9.68
N ASP A 119 3.20 -27.99 8.95
CA ASP A 119 4.59 -27.68 8.62
C ASP A 119 5.44 -28.94 8.38
N PRO A 120 5.09 -29.77 7.37
CA PRO A 120 5.76 -31.05 7.14
C PRO A 120 7.25 -30.89 6.76
N GLY A 121 7.67 -29.66 6.43
CA GLY A 121 9.06 -29.32 6.13
C GLY A 121 9.85 -28.80 7.33
N GLU A 122 9.26 -28.73 8.53
CA GLU A 122 9.90 -28.23 9.76
C GLU A 122 10.61 -26.88 9.54
N THR A 123 9.91 -25.94 8.90
CA THR A 123 10.47 -24.68 8.43
C THR A 123 10.43 -23.56 9.46
N ASP A 124 9.63 -23.72 10.53
CA ASP A 124 9.31 -22.68 11.52
C ASP A 124 8.65 -21.42 10.92
N LEU A 125 8.16 -21.51 9.67
CA LEU A 125 7.45 -20.43 9.01
C LEU A 125 5.99 -20.36 9.48
N PRO A 126 5.37 -19.16 9.45
CA PRO A 126 3.98 -19.03 9.87
C PRO A 126 3.03 -19.64 8.83
N TYR A 127 1.88 -20.13 9.29
CA TYR A 127 0.79 -20.56 8.40
C TYR A 127 -0.21 -19.44 8.07
N PHE A 128 -0.01 -18.25 8.62
CA PHE A 128 -0.86 -17.08 8.37
C PHE A 128 -0.07 -15.77 8.38
N ALA A 129 -0.60 -14.74 7.73
CA ALA A 129 -0.11 -13.37 7.80
C ALA A 129 -1.27 -12.38 7.91
N GLU A 130 -1.03 -11.26 8.58
CA GLU A 130 -1.93 -10.10 8.59
C GLU A 130 -1.31 -8.96 7.79
N LEU A 131 -2.03 -8.52 6.75
CA LEU A 131 -1.65 -7.40 5.91
C LEU A 131 -2.53 -6.19 6.22
N HIS A 132 -1.92 -5.03 6.39
CA HIS A 132 -2.61 -3.79 6.68
C HIS A 132 -2.50 -2.86 5.48
N VAL A 133 -3.63 -2.48 4.91
CA VAL A 133 -3.68 -1.59 3.74
C VAL A 133 -4.67 -0.46 4.00
N SER A 134 -4.31 0.75 3.58
CA SER A 134 -5.16 1.92 3.65
C SER A 134 -5.36 2.47 2.25
N ALA A 135 -6.59 2.87 1.93
CA ALA A 135 -6.94 3.46 0.65
C ALA A 135 -8.05 4.49 0.83
N ASP A 136 -8.12 5.47 -0.08
CA ASP A 136 -9.23 6.41 -0.10
C ASP A 136 -10.54 5.75 -0.58
N ALA A 137 -11.67 6.46 -0.42
CA ALA A 137 -13.00 5.94 -0.72
C ALA A 137 -13.25 5.60 -2.20
N SER A 138 -12.39 6.06 -3.13
CA SER A 138 -12.49 5.68 -4.55
C SER A 138 -12.09 4.23 -4.80
N ALA A 139 -11.30 3.62 -3.91
CA ALA A 139 -10.89 2.23 -3.99
C ALA A 139 -12.04 1.32 -3.52
N ARG A 140 -12.69 0.65 -4.46
CA ARG A 140 -13.90 -0.16 -4.23
C ARG A 140 -13.65 -1.66 -4.29
N TYR A 141 -12.46 -2.10 -4.67
CA TYR A 141 -12.13 -3.51 -4.85
C TYR A 141 -10.84 -3.85 -4.11
N LEU A 142 -10.76 -5.08 -3.61
CA LEU A 142 -9.56 -5.66 -3.03
C LEU A 142 -9.20 -6.91 -3.84
N SER A 143 -7.94 -6.96 -4.30
CA SER A 143 -7.34 -8.14 -4.93
C SER A 143 -6.27 -8.72 -4.02
N PHE A 144 -6.21 -10.05 -3.94
CA PHE A 144 -5.18 -10.83 -3.27
C PHE A 144 -4.45 -11.68 -4.31
N ILE A 145 -3.14 -11.85 -4.17
CA ILE A 145 -2.37 -12.79 -4.99
C ILE A 145 -1.24 -13.47 -4.19
N SER A 146 -1.00 -14.74 -4.47
CA SER A 146 0.19 -15.48 -4.02
C SER A 146 0.46 -16.70 -4.90
N MET A 147 1.73 -17.03 -5.14
CA MET A 147 2.12 -18.24 -5.86
C MET A 147 2.04 -19.48 -4.97
N LEU A 148 1.60 -20.58 -5.56
CA LEU A 148 1.72 -21.92 -5.01
C LEU A 148 3.16 -22.39 -5.22
N ILE A 149 3.97 -22.42 -4.15
CA ILE A 149 5.39 -22.78 -4.24
C ILE A 149 5.59 -24.17 -4.84
N ALA A 150 6.64 -24.34 -5.64
CA ALA A 150 6.96 -25.57 -6.36
C ALA A 150 5.89 -26.01 -7.39
N THR A 151 5.07 -25.07 -7.86
CA THR A 151 4.37 -25.17 -9.14
C THR A 151 5.19 -24.45 -10.23
N ASN A 152 4.92 -24.70 -11.52
CA ASN A 152 5.54 -23.88 -12.57
C ASN A 152 4.99 -22.45 -12.48
N ASP A 153 3.67 -22.29 -12.70
CA ASP A 153 3.00 -20.99 -12.83
C ASP A 153 1.67 -20.98 -12.05
N GLY A 154 1.55 -21.80 -11.01
CA GLY A 154 0.35 -21.91 -10.19
C GLY A 154 0.27 -20.79 -9.15
N PHE A 155 -0.86 -20.09 -9.11
CA PHE A 155 -1.12 -19.07 -8.11
C PHE A 155 -2.56 -19.11 -7.62
N THR A 156 -2.82 -18.46 -6.49
CA THR A 156 -4.15 -18.16 -5.97
C THR A 156 -4.38 -16.66 -6.10
N GLU A 157 -5.54 -16.29 -6.64
CA GLU A 157 -6.00 -14.91 -6.73
C GLU A 157 -7.45 -14.83 -6.24
N VAL A 158 -7.78 -13.73 -5.57
CA VAL A 158 -9.16 -13.41 -5.21
C VAL A 158 -9.36 -11.92 -5.38
N GLN A 159 -10.40 -11.56 -6.13
CA GLN A 159 -10.91 -10.20 -6.22
C GLN A 159 -12.33 -10.09 -5.67
N GLY A 160 -12.62 -9.02 -4.95
CA GLY A 160 -13.97 -8.72 -4.48
C GLY A 160 -14.19 -7.25 -4.16
N GLU A 161 -15.44 -6.82 -4.14
CA GLU A 161 -15.81 -5.49 -3.68
C GLU A 161 -15.46 -5.32 -2.19
N CYS A 162 -14.88 -4.17 -1.85
CA CYS A 162 -14.66 -3.80 -0.47
C CYS A 162 -15.99 -3.53 0.23
N PRO A 163 -16.16 -3.95 1.50
CA PRO A 163 -17.34 -3.62 2.28
C PRO A 163 -17.54 -2.10 2.39
N GLU A 164 -18.78 -1.64 2.25
CA GLU A 164 -19.13 -0.25 2.58
C GLU A 164 -19.12 -0.07 4.11
N ALA A 165 -18.69 1.11 4.55
CA ALA A 165 -18.54 1.47 5.97
C ALA A 165 -19.84 1.96 6.60
#